data_AF-A0A7Y1ULF5-F1
#
_entry.id   AF-A0A7Y1ULF5-F1
#
_cell.length_a   1.000
_cell.length_b   1.000
_cell.length_c   1.000
_cell.angle_alpha   90.00
_cell.angle_beta   90.00
_cell.angle_gamma   90.00
#
_symmetry.space_group_name_H-M   'P 1'
#
loop_
_entity.id
_entity.type
_entity.pdbx_description
1 polymer ?
#
loop_
_entity_poly.entity_id
_entity_poly.type
_entity_poly.pdbx_seq_one_letter_code
_entity_poly.pdbx_strand_id
1 'polypeptide(L)'
;MSDHPHLDSALPGFSEARGIIKGAGDSVFPLQYKGSKFDFYRFANRFRMAVRFRGISLAEFGEETEAGYSALTRVFFVWSVFERYSELAGDPPPYRQLLSLVPRIKLAALADHIERHDPERRLFDFLYEQSLEQNRGFLDRYRDGDRRGVVFYAAAIRHIYVHGHLTAHPNKCAAGNVESICHHLADFILELIRDDFSRRLAVAKSGS
;
A
#
# COMPACT_ATOMS: atom_id res chain seq x y z
N MET A 1 25.31 -16.92 5.60
CA MET A 1 25.00 -15.48 5.61
C MET A 1 24.01 -15.20 4.50
N SER A 2 23.03 -14.31 4.70
CA SER A 2 22.08 -13.93 3.64
C SER A 2 22.82 -13.19 2.52
N ASP A 3 22.63 -13.60 1.26
CA ASP A 3 23.16 -12.90 0.08
C ASP A 3 22.53 -11.50 -0.11
N HIS A 4 21.42 -11.22 0.60
CA HIS A 4 20.59 -10.04 0.38
C HIS A 4 20.08 -9.42 1.70
N PRO A 5 20.98 -9.01 2.63
CA PRO A 5 20.58 -8.54 3.95
C PRO A 5 19.67 -7.30 3.91
N HIS A 6 19.82 -6.47 2.87
CA HIS A 6 18.99 -5.29 2.64
C HIS A 6 17.55 -5.63 2.26
N LEU A 7 17.31 -6.77 1.60
CA LEU A 7 15.96 -7.25 1.27
C LEU A 7 15.33 -7.94 2.48
N ASP A 8 16.07 -8.77 3.22
CA ASP A 8 15.56 -9.36 4.47
C ASP A 8 15.19 -8.30 5.50
N SER A 9 15.97 -7.22 5.60
CA SER A 9 15.63 -6.12 6.53
C SER A 9 14.36 -5.37 6.13
N ALA A 10 14.01 -5.32 4.83
CA ALA A 10 12.76 -4.70 4.39
C ALA A 10 11.58 -5.67 4.43
N LEU A 11 11.78 -6.91 3.98
CA LEU A 11 10.82 -8.00 3.86
C LEU A 11 11.39 -9.24 4.57
N PRO A 12 11.18 -9.36 5.90
CA PRO A 12 11.74 -10.45 6.70
C PRO A 12 11.29 -11.82 6.18
N GLY A 13 12.26 -12.72 5.92
CA GLY A 13 12.01 -14.03 5.31
C GLY A 13 12.28 -14.06 3.80
N PHE A 14 12.74 -12.97 3.20
CA PHE A 14 13.09 -12.91 1.78
C PHE A 14 14.11 -13.98 1.37
N SER A 15 15.19 -14.16 2.12
CA SER A 15 16.22 -15.16 1.80
C SER A 15 15.69 -16.59 1.88
N GLU A 16 14.78 -16.85 2.80
CA GLU A 16 14.13 -18.15 2.95
C GLU A 16 13.19 -18.41 1.77
N ALA A 17 12.35 -17.42 1.42
CA ALA A 17 11.50 -17.48 0.22
C ALA A 17 12.33 -17.71 -1.05
N ARG A 18 13.47 -17.03 -1.19
CA ARG A 18 14.41 -17.25 -2.29
C ARG A 18 14.99 -18.67 -2.28
N GLY A 19 15.31 -19.21 -1.11
CA GLY A 19 15.77 -20.59 -0.95
C GLY A 19 14.72 -21.59 -1.46
N ILE A 20 13.45 -21.40 -1.08
CA ILE A 20 12.32 -22.21 -1.55
C ILE A 20 12.16 -22.11 -3.08
N ILE A 21 12.20 -20.89 -3.63
CA ILE A 21 12.09 -20.67 -5.09
C ILE A 21 13.21 -21.41 -5.82
N LYS A 22 14.45 -21.29 -5.35
CA LYS A 22 15.60 -22.00 -5.94
C LYS A 22 15.46 -23.51 -5.85
N GLY A 23 15.06 -24.02 -4.68
CA GLY A 23 14.84 -25.45 -4.45
C GLY A 23 13.75 -26.04 -5.33
N ALA A 24 12.75 -25.23 -5.71
CA ALA A 24 11.67 -25.60 -6.61
C ALA A 24 11.97 -25.28 -8.09
N GLY A 25 13.24 -25.25 -8.50
CA GLY A 25 13.62 -25.01 -9.90
C GLY A 25 13.21 -23.63 -10.41
N ASP A 26 13.40 -22.59 -9.58
CA ASP A 26 13.04 -21.20 -9.86
C ASP A 26 11.53 -20.90 -9.92
N SER A 27 10.70 -21.84 -9.47
CA SER A 27 9.25 -21.69 -9.37
C SER A 27 8.84 -20.88 -8.13
N VAL A 28 7.91 -19.94 -8.30
CA VAL A 28 7.30 -19.16 -7.19
C VAL A 28 6.03 -19.82 -6.62
N PHE A 29 5.53 -20.87 -7.26
CA PHE A 29 4.32 -21.57 -6.86
C PHE A 29 4.33 -22.14 -5.44
N PRO A 30 5.45 -22.64 -4.87
CA PRO A 30 5.46 -23.10 -3.49
C PRO A 30 5.07 -22.02 -2.47
N LEU A 31 5.29 -20.75 -2.79
CA LEU A 31 4.87 -19.60 -1.98
C LEU A 31 3.44 -19.12 -2.31
N GLN A 32 2.69 -19.92 -3.08
CA GLN A 32 1.34 -19.62 -3.56
C GLN A 32 1.28 -18.36 -4.45
N TYR A 33 2.40 -17.95 -5.02
CA TYR A 33 2.46 -16.83 -5.95
C TYR A 33 2.24 -17.29 -7.39
N LYS A 34 1.68 -16.39 -8.20
CA LYS A 34 1.57 -16.51 -9.65
C LYS A 34 2.77 -15.82 -10.32
N GLY A 35 2.99 -16.09 -11.61
CA GLY A 35 4.04 -15.43 -12.39
C GLY A 35 5.42 -16.06 -12.21
N SER A 36 6.46 -15.25 -12.35
CA SER A 36 7.87 -15.70 -12.37
C SER A 36 8.66 -15.23 -11.15
N LYS A 37 9.83 -15.85 -10.91
CA LYS A 37 10.80 -15.34 -9.91
C LYS A 37 11.19 -13.88 -10.15
N PHE A 38 11.16 -13.41 -11.40
CA PHE A 38 11.50 -12.03 -11.73
C PHE A 38 10.41 -11.08 -11.26
N ASP A 39 9.14 -11.48 -11.32
CA ASP A 39 8.04 -10.69 -10.78
C ASP A 39 8.15 -10.58 -9.25
N PHE A 40 8.49 -11.69 -8.57
CA PHE A 40 8.78 -11.69 -7.14
C PHE A 40 9.95 -10.75 -6.77
N TYR A 41 11.08 -10.80 -7.50
CA TYR A 41 12.21 -9.91 -7.23
C TYR A 41 11.93 -8.45 -7.55
N ARG A 42 11.15 -8.16 -8.61
CA ARG A 42 10.70 -6.80 -8.92
C ARG A 42 9.80 -6.26 -7.80
N PHE A 43 8.88 -7.07 -7.29
CA PHE A 43 8.08 -6.75 -6.11
C PHE A 43 8.97 -6.45 -4.91
N ALA A 44 9.86 -7.38 -4.52
CA ALA A 44 10.68 -7.24 -3.31
C ALA A 44 11.56 -5.97 -3.33
N ASN A 45 12.12 -5.63 -4.50
CA ASN A 45 12.90 -4.41 -4.66
C ASN A 45 12.05 -3.13 -4.56
N ARG A 46 10.85 -3.12 -5.16
CA ARG A 46 9.91 -2.01 -5.03
C ARG A 46 9.41 -1.86 -3.60
N PHE A 47 9.09 -2.97 -2.94
CA PHE A 47 8.70 -2.99 -1.53
C PHE A 47 9.80 -2.40 -0.64
N ARG A 48 11.06 -2.80 -0.87
CA ARG A 48 12.22 -2.19 -0.20
C ARG A 48 12.28 -0.68 -0.42
N MET A 49 12.15 -0.21 -1.65
CA MET A 49 12.15 1.22 -1.93
C MET A 49 11.04 1.95 -1.15
N ALA A 50 9.81 1.43 -1.16
CA ALA A 50 8.68 2.04 -0.46
C ALA A 50 8.88 2.09 1.07
N VAL A 51 9.42 1.01 1.68
CA VAL A 51 9.78 0.97 3.11
C VAL A 51 10.92 1.93 3.47
N ARG A 52 11.84 2.15 2.53
CA ARG A 52 13.04 2.99 2.74
C ARG A 52 12.85 4.43 2.28
N PHE A 53 11.72 4.77 1.70
CA PHE A 53 11.39 6.14 1.36
C PHE A 53 11.37 7.01 2.63
N ARG A 54 12.01 8.17 2.56
CA ARG A 54 12.17 9.10 3.70
C ARG A 54 11.56 10.48 3.45
N GLY A 55 10.89 10.66 2.32
CA GLY A 55 10.42 11.96 1.86
C GLY A 55 11.14 12.42 0.61
N ILE A 56 10.66 13.54 0.08
CA ILE A 56 11.32 14.32 -0.96
C ILE A 56 11.86 15.60 -0.33
N SER A 57 12.77 16.26 -1.03
CA SER A 57 13.21 17.62 -0.68
C SER A 57 12.88 18.54 -1.83
N LEU A 58 12.18 19.63 -1.53
CA LEU A 58 11.65 20.59 -2.50
C LEU A 58 12.17 21.98 -2.15
N ALA A 59 13.09 22.50 -2.96
CA ALA A 59 13.59 23.86 -2.80
C ALA A 59 12.43 24.86 -2.89
N GLU A 60 12.48 25.89 -2.02
CA GLU A 60 11.51 27.00 -1.98
C GLU A 60 10.10 26.65 -1.49
N PHE A 61 9.89 25.45 -0.95
CA PHE A 61 8.65 25.09 -0.27
C PHE A 61 8.79 25.22 1.25
N GLY A 62 7.70 25.58 1.93
CA GLY A 62 7.64 25.51 3.39
C GLY A 62 7.56 24.06 3.88
N GLU A 63 8.10 23.80 5.07
CA GLU A 63 8.22 22.44 5.65
C GLU A 63 6.91 21.65 5.63
N GLU A 64 5.80 22.28 6.01
CA GLU A 64 4.47 21.64 6.01
C GLU A 64 4.04 21.22 4.59
N THR A 65 4.31 22.04 3.58
CA THR A 65 3.95 21.73 2.19
C THR A 65 4.84 20.62 1.63
N GLU A 66 6.14 20.65 1.95
CA GLU A 66 7.08 19.58 1.60
C GLU A 66 6.68 18.24 2.23
N ALA A 67 6.27 18.25 3.51
CA ALA A 67 5.78 17.07 4.21
C ALA A 67 4.52 16.48 3.56
N GLY A 68 3.56 17.34 3.17
CA GLY A 68 2.37 16.93 2.42
C GLY A 68 2.72 16.23 1.10
N TYR A 69 3.59 16.82 0.27
CA TYR A 69 4.02 16.18 -0.99
C TYR A 69 4.85 14.91 -0.76
N SER A 70 5.68 14.88 0.28
CA SER A 70 6.39 13.68 0.71
C SER A 70 5.42 12.55 1.03
N ALA A 71 4.35 12.83 1.77
CA ALA A 71 3.36 11.84 2.16
C ALA A 71 2.53 11.33 0.97
N LEU A 72 2.10 12.22 0.06
CA LEU A 72 1.44 11.85 -1.20
C LEU A 72 2.33 10.94 -2.06
N THR A 73 3.62 11.29 -2.18
CA THR A 73 4.62 10.50 -2.92
C THR A 73 4.82 9.12 -2.27
N ARG A 74 4.81 9.06 -0.93
CA ARG A 74 4.87 7.79 -0.19
C ARG A 74 3.68 6.89 -0.53
N VAL A 75 2.46 7.42 -0.53
CA VAL A 75 1.25 6.66 -0.92
C VAL A 75 1.34 6.18 -2.37
N PHE A 76 1.81 7.03 -3.29
CA PHE A 76 2.04 6.63 -4.68
C PHE A 76 2.95 5.41 -4.79
N PHE A 77 4.10 5.41 -4.10
CA PHE A 77 5.02 4.28 -4.10
C PHE A 77 4.40 3.04 -3.47
N VAL A 78 3.82 3.18 -2.27
CA VAL A 78 3.23 2.04 -1.54
C VAL A 78 2.07 1.41 -2.30
N TRP A 79 1.17 2.22 -2.86
CA TRP A 79 0.06 1.71 -3.67
C TRP A 79 0.56 0.96 -4.90
N SER A 80 1.56 1.50 -5.60
CA SER A 80 2.17 0.83 -6.76
C SER A 80 2.81 -0.51 -6.37
N VAL A 81 3.37 -0.63 -5.16
CA VAL A 81 3.87 -1.91 -4.63
C VAL A 81 2.72 -2.87 -4.34
N PHE A 82 1.65 -2.39 -3.72
CA PHE A 82 0.47 -3.19 -3.41
C PHE A 82 -0.18 -3.77 -4.66
N GLU A 83 -0.31 -2.98 -5.73
CA GLU A 83 -0.81 -3.47 -7.02
C GLU A 83 0.05 -4.62 -7.57
N ARG A 84 1.38 -4.45 -7.59
CA ARG A 84 2.29 -5.52 -8.03
C ARG A 84 2.22 -6.75 -7.14
N TYR A 85 2.10 -6.55 -5.83
CA TYR A 85 1.96 -7.65 -4.89
C TYR A 85 0.64 -8.40 -5.09
N SER A 86 -0.47 -7.69 -5.32
CA SER A 86 -1.79 -8.28 -5.52
C SER A 86 -1.87 -9.17 -6.78
N GLU A 87 -1.22 -8.76 -7.86
CA GLU A 87 -1.09 -9.58 -9.08
C GLU A 87 -0.28 -10.85 -8.81
N LEU A 88 0.85 -10.71 -8.09
CA LEU A 88 1.70 -11.83 -7.70
C LEU A 88 0.95 -12.80 -6.76
N ALA A 89 0.20 -12.26 -5.79
CA ALA A 89 -0.66 -12.98 -4.87
C ALA A 89 -1.86 -13.65 -5.57
N GLY A 90 -2.13 -13.26 -6.81
CA GLY A 90 -3.23 -13.77 -7.62
C GLY A 90 -4.61 -13.21 -7.26
N ASP A 91 -4.66 -12.07 -6.57
CA ASP A 91 -5.86 -11.39 -6.08
C ASP A 91 -5.90 -9.93 -6.59
N PRO A 92 -6.14 -9.72 -7.90
CA PRO A 92 -6.28 -8.37 -8.47
C PRO A 92 -7.50 -7.61 -7.87
N PRO A 93 -7.71 -6.32 -8.19
CA PRO A 93 -8.90 -5.59 -7.75
C PRO A 93 -10.18 -6.42 -7.93
N PRO A 94 -11.06 -6.50 -6.92
CA PRO A 94 -11.14 -5.61 -5.77
C PRO A 94 -10.43 -6.15 -4.51
N TYR A 95 -9.37 -6.95 -4.66
CA TYR A 95 -8.49 -7.42 -3.57
C TYR A 95 -9.23 -8.21 -2.48
N ARG A 96 -10.17 -9.08 -2.90
CA ARG A 96 -11.11 -9.72 -1.97
C ARG A 96 -10.38 -10.62 -0.97
N GLN A 97 -9.41 -11.39 -1.45
CA GLN A 97 -8.70 -12.35 -0.63
C GLN A 97 -7.78 -11.63 0.35
N LEU A 98 -6.95 -10.71 -0.13
CA LEU A 98 -6.00 -9.95 0.70
C LEU A 98 -6.72 -9.16 1.80
N LEU A 99 -7.80 -8.46 1.46
CA LEU A 99 -8.55 -7.69 2.45
C LEU A 99 -9.36 -8.58 3.41
N SER A 100 -9.68 -9.82 3.04
CA SER A 100 -10.35 -10.76 3.94
C SER A 100 -9.45 -11.27 5.08
N LEU A 101 -8.13 -11.20 4.90
CA LEU A 101 -7.14 -11.59 5.90
C LEU A 101 -6.91 -10.50 6.96
N VAL A 102 -7.34 -9.27 6.68
CA VAL A 102 -7.15 -8.15 7.61
C VAL A 102 -8.20 -8.22 8.73
N PRO A 103 -7.80 -8.20 10.01
CA PRO A 103 -8.74 -8.11 11.12
C PRO A 103 -9.64 -6.86 10.98
N ARG A 104 -10.96 -7.05 11.16
CA ARG A 104 -11.94 -5.94 11.06
C ARG A 104 -11.58 -4.74 11.96
N ILE A 105 -10.97 -4.99 13.12
CA ILE A 105 -10.52 -3.96 14.05
C ILE A 105 -9.41 -3.07 13.46
N LYS A 106 -8.48 -3.63 12.65
CA LYS A 106 -7.45 -2.83 11.98
C LYS A 106 -8.07 -1.92 10.90
N LEU A 107 -9.04 -2.43 10.15
CA LEU A 107 -9.78 -1.65 9.16
C LEU A 107 -10.60 -0.53 9.80
N ALA A 108 -11.28 -0.83 10.91
CA ALA A 108 -12.01 0.17 11.69
C ALA A 108 -11.06 1.24 12.23
N ALA A 109 -9.93 0.85 12.83
CA ALA A 109 -8.94 1.80 13.36
C ALA A 109 -8.37 2.73 12.27
N LEU A 110 -8.12 2.21 11.05
CA LEU A 110 -7.69 3.01 9.91
C LEU A 110 -8.79 4.01 9.49
N ALA A 111 -10.03 3.56 9.39
CA ALA A 111 -11.16 4.41 9.04
C ALA A 111 -11.41 5.51 10.09
N ASP A 112 -11.39 5.15 11.38
CA ASP A 112 -11.52 6.11 12.48
C ASP A 112 -10.34 7.08 12.54
N HIS A 113 -9.15 6.67 12.10
CA HIS A 113 -8.02 7.59 11.94
C HIS A 113 -8.30 8.61 10.83
N ILE A 114 -8.79 8.18 9.67
CA ILE A 114 -9.12 9.07 8.55
C ILE A 114 -10.25 10.03 8.93
N GLU A 115 -11.33 9.53 9.52
CA GLU A 115 -12.47 10.35 9.95
C GLU A 115 -12.08 11.42 10.97
N ARG A 116 -11.11 11.14 11.86
CA ARG A 116 -10.59 12.14 12.81
C ARG A 116 -9.75 13.24 12.14
N HIS A 117 -9.07 12.95 11.04
CA HIS A 117 -8.20 13.91 10.33
C HIS A 117 -8.92 14.56 9.13
N ASP A 118 -10.07 14.03 8.72
CA ASP A 118 -10.94 14.59 7.70
C ASP A 118 -12.40 14.68 8.20
N PRO A 119 -12.66 15.37 9.33
CA PRO A 119 -13.98 15.36 9.98
C PRO A 119 -15.08 16.00 9.12
N GLU A 120 -14.70 16.96 8.28
CA GLU A 120 -15.58 17.62 7.32
C GLU A 120 -15.60 16.93 5.95
N ARG A 121 -14.93 15.78 5.81
CA ARG A 121 -14.84 15.01 4.56
C ARG A 121 -14.29 15.81 3.37
N ARG A 122 -13.51 16.87 3.61
CA ARG A 122 -12.95 17.73 2.55
C ARG A 122 -12.03 16.96 1.63
N LEU A 123 -11.20 16.08 2.19
CA LEU A 123 -10.32 15.23 1.39
C LEU A 123 -11.14 14.13 0.70
N PHE A 124 -12.06 13.48 1.41
CA PHE A 124 -12.94 12.47 0.81
C PHE A 124 -13.71 13.01 -0.40
N ASP A 125 -14.39 14.15 -0.24
CA ASP A 125 -15.21 14.75 -1.28
C ASP A 125 -14.34 15.14 -2.47
N PHE A 126 -13.16 15.72 -2.22
CA PHE A 126 -12.19 16.02 -3.28
C PHE A 126 -11.77 14.74 -4.03
N LEU A 127 -11.42 13.68 -3.30
CA LEU A 127 -11.04 12.40 -3.91
C LEU A 127 -12.19 11.79 -4.69
N TYR A 128 -13.42 11.91 -4.19
CA TYR A 128 -14.61 11.37 -4.82
C TYR A 128 -14.96 12.11 -6.13
N GLU A 129 -14.96 13.44 -6.08
CA GLU A 129 -15.24 14.31 -7.24
C GLU A 129 -14.24 14.11 -8.36
N GLN A 130 -12.94 14.07 -8.02
CA GLN A 130 -11.84 13.92 -8.99
C GLN A 130 -11.59 12.47 -9.44
N SER A 131 -12.25 11.49 -8.82
CA SER A 131 -12.16 10.08 -9.24
C SER A 131 -13.03 9.80 -10.47
N LEU A 132 -12.49 8.98 -11.39
CA LEU A 132 -13.27 8.38 -12.47
C LEU A 132 -14.39 7.50 -11.91
N GLU A 133 -15.47 7.31 -12.67
CA GLU A 133 -16.64 6.52 -12.24
C GLU A 133 -16.28 5.11 -11.73
N GLN A 134 -15.36 4.43 -12.43
CA GLN A 134 -14.82 3.13 -12.02
C GLN A 134 -14.08 3.15 -10.66
N ASN A 135 -13.48 4.28 -10.29
CA ASN A 135 -12.77 4.45 -9.01
C ASN A 135 -13.73 4.92 -7.90
N ARG A 136 -14.82 5.62 -8.25
CA ARG A 136 -15.86 6.04 -7.30
C ARG A 136 -16.55 4.86 -6.64
N GLY A 137 -16.77 3.76 -7.38
CA GLY A 137 -17.38 2.54 -6.82
C GLY A 137 -16.62 1.98 -5.60
N PHE A 138 -15.32 2.23 -5.48
CA PHE A 138 -14.54 1.83 -4.31
C PHE A 138 -14.74 2.78 -3.11
N LEU A 139 -14.86 4.07 -3.37
CA LEU A 139 -15.16 5.10 -2.37
C LEU A 139 -16.62 5.03 -1.90
N ASP A 140 -17.55 4.68 -2.80
CA ASP A 140 -18.97 4.46 -2.50
C ASP A 140 -19.14 3.41 -1.40
N ARG A 141 -18.41 2.28 -1.49
CA ARG A 141 -18.45 1.24 -0.45
C ARG A 141 -18.09 1.79 0.92
N TYR A 142 -17.08 2.66 0.99
CA TYR A 142 -16.71 3.30 2.25
C TYR A 142 -17.78 4.25 2.75
N ARG A 143 -18.32 5.09 1.85
CA ARG A 143 -19.42 6.02 2.16
C ARG A 143 -20.66 5.29 2.70
N ASP A 144 -20.93 4.10 2.18
CA ASP A 144 -22.08 3.26 2.53
C ASP A 144 -21.82 2.39 3.78
N GLY A 145 -20.69 2.58 4.47
CA GLY A 145 -20.38 1.96 5.76
C GLY A 145 -19.51 0.70 5.69
N ASP A 146 -19.08 0.25 4.51
CA ASP A 146 -18.11 -0.84 4.39
C ASP A 146 -16.70 -0.31 4.70
N ARG A 147 -16.27 -0.47 5.96
CA ARG A 147 -14.94 -0.05 6.43
C ARG A 147 -13.78 -0.67 5.64
N ARG A 148 -13.97 -1.76 4.87
CA ARG A 148 -12.93 -2.26 3.93
C ARG A 148 -12.64 -1.27 2.81
N GLY A 149 -13.62 -0.44 2.47
CA GLY A 149 -13.53 0.62 1.48
C GLY A 149 -12.43 1.65 1.78
N VAL A 150 -12.04 1.79 3.06
CA VAL A 150 -11.04 2.77 3.50
C VAL A 150 -9.69 2.62 2.79
N VAL A 151 -9.32 1.38 2.43
CA VAL A 151 -8.04 1.10 1.74
C VAL A 151 -7.99 1.77 0.36
N PHE A 152 -9.14 1.99 -0.26
CA PHE A 152 -9.23 2.61 -1.58
C PHE A 152 -9.06 4.14 -1.55
N TYR A 153 -8.95 4.77 -0.37
CA TYR A 153 -8.40 6.13 -0.29
C TYR A 153 -7.02 6.20 -0.92
N ALA A 154 -6.16 5.22 -0.65
CA ALA A 154 -4.81 5.19 -1.22
C ALA A 154 -4.84 5.04 -2.75
N ALA A 155 -5.80 4.28 -3.28
CA ALA A 155 -6.03 4.16 -4.73
C ALA A 155 -6.42 5.51 -5.35
N ALA A 156 -7.39 6.20 -4.73
CA ALA A 156 -7.87 7.50 -5.19
C ALA A 156 -6.78 8.58 -5.10
N ILE A 157 -6.07 8.65 -3.96
CA ILE A 157 -4.91 9.55 -3.77
C ILE A 157 -3.88 9.32 -4.87
N ARG A 158 -3.46 8.06 -5.08
CA ARG A 158 -2.48 7.72 -6.11
C ARG A 158 -2.93 8.17 -7.50
N HIS A 159 -4.19 7.89 -7.86
CA HIS A 159 -4.75 8.25 -9.15
C HIS A 159 -4.72 9.76 -9.36
N ILE A 160 -5.29 10.53 -8.43
CA ILE A 160 -5.48 11.97 -8.57
C ILE A 160 -4.15 12.73 -8.45
N TYR A 161 -3.23 12.25 -7.62
CA TYR A 161 -1.87 12.82 -7.50
C TYR A 161 -1.07 12.66 -8.79
N VAL A 162 -1.10 11.48 -9.43
CA VAL A 162 -0.38 11.24 -10.69
C VAL A 162 -0.92 12.11 -11.83
N HIS A 163 -2.21 12.43 -11.82
CA HIS A 163 -2.81 13.33 -12.79
C HIS A 163 -2.60 14.82 -12.47
N GLY A 164 -1.90 15.15 -11.37
CA GLY A 164 -1.51 16.52 -11.02
C GLY A 164 -2.64 17.36 -10.40
N HIS A 165 -3.77 16.73 -10.04
CA HIS A 165 -4.90 17.44 -9.43
C HIS A 165 -4.78 17.54 -7.91
N LEU A 166 -4.10 16.59 -7.27
CA LEU A 166 -3.92 16.56 -5.81
C LEU A 166 -2.64 17.30 -5.41
N THR A 167 -2.78 18.28 -4.51
CA THR A 167 -1.65 19.04 -3.92
C THR A 167 -1.55 18.75 -2.42
N ALA A 168 -0.54 19.30 -1.75
CA ALA A 168 -0.37 19.16 -0.30
C ALA A 168 -1.54 19.75 0.52
N HIS A 169 -2.34 20.67 -0.04
CA HIS A 169 -3.45 21.37 0.63
C HIS A 169 -4.77 21.22 -0.15
N PRO A 170 -5.25 19.98 -0.38
CA PRO A 170 -6.41 19.74 -1.23
C PRO A 170 -7.68 20.24 -0.55
N ASN A 171 -8.51 20.98 -1.29
CA ASN A 171 -9.80 21.47 -0.80
C ASN A 171 -9.72 22.17 0.59
N LYS A 172 -8.64 22.94 0.84
CA LYS A 172 -8.37 23.60 2.13
C LYS A 172 -8.24 22.62 3.32
N CYS A 173 -7.94 21.35 3.06
CA CYS A 173 -7.49 20.43 4.08
C CYS A 173 -6.08 20.85 4.54
N ALA A 174 -5.85 20.86 5.85
CA ALA A 174 -4.53 21.15 6.39
C ALA A 174 -3.55 20.06 5.94
N ALA A 175 -2.36 20.46 5.48
CA ALA A 175 -1.36 19.52 4.99
C ALA A 175 -0.93 18.51 6.07
N GLY A 176 -0.87 18.90 7.34
CA GLY A 176 -0.63 17.96 8.45
C GLY A 176 -1.67 16.83 8.55
N ASN A 177 -2.94 17.10 8.22
CA ASN A 177 -3.98 16.07 8.19
C ASN A 177 -3.79 15.13 6.98
N VAL A 178 -3.48 15.69 5.81
CA VAL A 178 -3.17 14.91 4.60
C VAL A 178 -1.96 14.01 4.82
N GLU A 179 -0.91 14.56 5.43
CA GLU A 179 0.30 13.83 5.83
C GLU A 179 -0.05 12.65 6.74
N SER A 180 -0.77 12.91 7.83
CA SER A 180 -1.19 11.90 8.82
C SER A 180 -1.97 10.75 8.16
N ILE A 181 -2.97 11.09 7.34
CA ILE A 181 -3.79 10.12 6.59
C ILE A 181 -2.92 9.29 5.65
N CYS A 182 -2.06 9.95 4.86
CA CYS A 182 -1.20 9.29 3.89
C CYS A 182 -0.21 8.34 4.54
N HIS A 183 0.37 8.72 5.68
CA HIS A 183 1.27 7.86 6.45
C HIS A 183 0.54 6.64 7.02
N HIS A 184 -0.63 6.82 7.64
CA HIS A 184 -1.40 5.69 8.17
C HIS A 184 -1.87 4.72 7.08
N LEU A 185 -2.29 5.23 5.92
CA LEU A 185 -2.61 4.40 4.76
C LEU A 185 -1.39 3.62 4.27
N ALA A 186 -0.25 4.29 4.13
CA ALA A 186 0.99 3.68 3.67
C ALA A 186 1.46 2.57 4.62
N ASP A 187 1.48 2.85 5.92
CA ASP A 187 1.91 1.89 6.95
C ASP A 187 0.98 0.66 7.00
N PHE A 188 -0.34 0.88 6.96
CA PHE A 188 -1.32 -0.19 6.92
C PHE A 188 -1.11 -1.12 5.71
N ILE A 189 -0.89 -0.56 4.52
CA ILE A 189 -0.69 -1.36 3.29
C ILE A 189 0.62 -2.15 3.36
N LEU A 190 1.70 -1.54 3.85
CA LEU A 190 2.99 -2.22 4.01
C LEU A 190 2.90 -3.37 5.02
N GLU A 191 2.16 -3.19 6.11
CA GLU A 191 1.90 -4.22 7.10
C GLU A 191 1.07 -5.37 6.50
N LEU A 192 -0.01 -5.06 5.78
CA LEU A 192 -0.83 -6.05 5.08
C LEU A 192 0.01 -6.96 4.17
N ILE A 193 0.89 -6.36 3.37
CA ILE A 193 1.79 -7.11 2.48
C ILE A 193 2.74 -8.01 3.28
N ARG A 194 3.30 -7.52 4.38
CA ARG A 194 4.19 -8.30 5.25
C ARG A 194 3.45 -9.47 5.89
N ASP A 195 2.27 -9.23 6.44
CA ASP A 195 1.45 -10.25 7.08
C ASP A 195 1.11 -11.38 6.10
N ASP A 196 0.66 -11.05 4.87
CA ASP A 196 0.37 -12.05 3.85
C ASP A 196 1.64 -12.77 3.34
N PHE A 197 2.76 -12.05 3.17
CA PHE A 197 4.04 -12.65 2.79
C PHE A 197 4.51 -13.67 3.84
N SER A 198 4.50 -13.29 5.12
CA SER A 198 4.88 -14.16 6.23
C SER A 198 3.98 -15.39 6.33
N ARG A 199 2.67 -15.23 6.12
CA ARG A 199 1.71 -16.34 6.07
C ARG A 199 2.06 -17.33 4.94
N ARG A 200 2.28 -16.83 3.72
CA ARG A 200 2.64 -17.66 2.56
C ARG A 200 3.96 -18.41 2.77
N LEU A 201 4.94 -17.73 3.35
CA LEU A 201 6.23 -18.33 3.70
C LEU A 201 6.07 -19.45 4.73
N ALA A 202 5.26 -19.26 5.76
CA ALA A 202 4.98 -20.29 6.76
C ALA A 202 4.33 -21.53 6.12
N VAL A 203 3.32 -21.33 5.26
CA VAL A 203 2.67 -22.43 4.53
C VAL A 203 3.66 -23.20 3.66
N ALA A 204 4.50 -22.49 2.91
CA ALA A 204 5.51 -23.12 2.06
C ALA A 204 6.51 -23.97 2.86
N LYS A 205 6.91 -23.48 4.04
CA LYS A 205 7.80 -24.22 4.95
C LYS A 205 7.15 -25.46 5.56
N SER A 206 5.85 -25.44 5.82
CA SER A 206 5.13 -26.59 6.36
C SER A 206 4.83 -27.68 5.33
N GLY A 207 4.88 -27.34 4.03
CA GLY A 207 4.67 -28.28 2.92
C GLY A 207 5.95 -28.74 2.20
N SER A 208 7.12 -28.28 2.65
CA SER A 208 8.45 -28.69 2.17
C SER A 208 9.07 -29.72 3.11
#